data_AF-U9VQE2-F1
#
_entry.id   AF-U9VQE2-F1
#
_cell.length_a   1.000
_cell.length_b   1.000
_cell.length_c   1.000
_cell.angle_alpha   90.00
_cell.angle_beta   90.00
_cell.angle_gamma   90.00
#
_symmetry.space_group_name_H-M   'P 1'
#
loop_
_entity.id
_entity.type
_entity.pdbx_description
1 polymer ?
#
loop_
_entity_poly.entity_id
_entity_poly.type
_entity_poly.pdbx_seq_one_letter_code
_entity_poly.pdbx_strand_id
1 'polypeptide(L)'
;MTLEEMNLPYRQDYCLAQINIALMKAPIDDPIMAEFAAALNEVNSVADHSPGFVWRLQTASGNATNIRVYPDPRMLVNLSIWQSVEQLKSYVYKSLHGEFFIRRRNWFEKYQGEHFAMWWIPTGYLPTVEEGKAKLEHLTLCGDSPECFTFAKPWPPPLVERHNNSSAPERI
;
A
#
# COMPACT_ATOMS: atom_id res chain seq x y z
N MET A 1 -32.49 -24.26 4.11
CA MET A 1 -31.82 -23.34 3.17
C MET A 1 -30.49 -23.01 3.82
N THR A 2 -29.40 -23.63 3.36
CA THR A 2 -28.09 -23.57 4.02
C THR A 2 -27.42 -22.23 3.74
N LEU A 3 -26.75 -21.69 4.76
CA LEU A 3 -26.00 -20.44 4.70
C LEU A 3 -24.75 -20.49 3.80
N GLU A 4 -24.50 -21.62 3.13
CA GLU A 4 -23.33 -21.84 2.27
C GLU A 4 -23.46 -21.21 0.87
N GLU A 5 -24.65 -20.72 0.50
CA GLU A 5 -24.92 -20.09 -0.80
C GLU A 5 -25.20 -18.57 -0.68
N MET A 6 -24.76 -17.94 0.42
CA MET A 6 -24.58 -16.49 0.46
C MET A 6 -23.35 -16.13 -0.39
N ASN A 7 -23.56 -16.21 -1.70
CA ASN A 7 -22.69 -15.80 -2.79
C ASN A 7 -22.18 -14.37 -2.54
N LEU A 8 -21.07 -14.21 -1.80
CA LEU A 8 -20.26 -12.99 -1.83
C LEU A 8 -19.51 -13.01 -3.17
N PRO A 9 -19.82 -12.12 -4.13
CA PRO A 9 -19.24 -12.19 -5.46
C PRO A 9 -17.76 -11.73 -5.52
N TYR A 10 -17.06 -11.61 -4.40
CA TYR A 10 -15.71 -11.04 -4.34
C TYR A 10 -14.85 -11.67 -3.24
N ARG A 11 -14.44 -12.93 -3.41
CA ARG A 11 -13.04 -13.23 -3.03
C ARG A 11 -12.20 -12.76 -4.20
N GLN A 12 -11.75 -11.50 -4.15
CA GLN A 12 -10.59 -11.12 -4.95
C GLN A 12 -9.45 -12.05 -4.50
N ASP A 13 -8.87 -12.78 -5.45
CA ASP A 13 -7.74 -13.69 -5.16
C ASP A 13 -6.44 -12.91 -4.90
N TYR A 14 -6.42 -11.62 -5.27
CA TYR A 14 -5.31 -10.70 -5.08
C TYR A 14 -5.74 -9.38 -4.44
N CYS A 15 -4.86 -8.80 -3.63
CA CYS A 15 -4.91 -7.42 -3.18
C CYS A 15 -3.71 -6.65 -3.72
N LEU A 16 -3.81 -5.33 -3.72
CA LEU A 16 -2.75 -4.41 -4.11
C LEU A 16 -1.95 -3.99 -2.88
N ALA A 17 -0.69 -4.39 -2.81
CA ALA A 17 0.26 -3.81 -1.87
C ALA A 17 0.85 -2.52 -2.45
N GLN A 18 1.16 -1.56 -1.58
CA GLN A 18 1.95 -0.39 -1.91
C GLN A 18 2.98 -0.09 -0.82
N ILE A 19 4.15 0.40 -1.23
CA ILE A 19 5.12 1.02 -0.33
C ILE A 19 5.35 2.47 -0.76
N ASN A 20 5.48 3.36 0.22
CA ASN A 20 5.97 4.71 0.03
C ASN A 20 7.08 5.02 1.03
N ILE A 21 8.13 5.69 0.57
CA ILE A 21 9.17 6.25 1.42
C ILE A 21 9.28 7.75 1.25
N ALA A 22 9.62 8.45 2.32
CA ALA A 22 9.78 9.89 2.28
C ALA A 22 10.87 10.34 3.26
N LEU A 23 11.77 11.21 2.78
CA LEU A 23 12.82 11.80 3.60
C LEU A 23 12.28 13.03 4.32
N MET A 24 12.11 12.97 5.64
CA MET A 24 11.71 14.12 6.44
C MET A 24 12.82 15.18 6.49
N LYS A 25 12.43 16.45 6.50
CA LYS A 25 13.37 17.57 6.66
C LYS A 25 14.05 17.58 8.02
N ALA A 26 13.31 17.22 9.06
CA ALA A 26 13.75 17.21 10.44
C ALA A 26 13.15 16.02 11.22
N PRO A 27 13.59 15.73 12.44
CA PRO A 27 12.93 14.80 13.35
C PRO A 27 11.43 15.09 13.51
N ILE A 28 10.61 14.07 13.76
CA ILE A 28 9.14 14.19 13.79
C ILE A 28 8.62 15.14 14.89
N ASP A 29 9.41 15.38 15.93
CA ASP A 29 9.14 16.29 17.05
C ASP A 29 9.65 17.74 16.82
N ASP A 30 10.32 18.00 15.69
CA ASP A 30 10.76 19.34 15.33
C ASP A 30 9.57 20.26 14.99
N PRO A 31 9.60 21.55 15.34
CA PRO A 31 8.54 22.51 15.00
C PRO A 31 8.15 22.55 13.53
N ILE A 32 9.09 22.30 12.59
CA ILE A 32 8.75 22.25 11.16
C ILE A 32 7.81 21.09 10.83
N MET A 33 7.87 20.00 11.61
CA MET A 33 7.07 18.79 11.44
C MET A 33 5.75 18.82 12.21
N ALA A 34 5.50 19.84 13.04
CA ALA A 34 4.38 19.87 13.99
C ALA A 34 3.01 19.65 13.33
N GLU A 35 2.73 20.34 12.22
CA GLU A 35 1.46 20.18 11.50
C GLU A 35 1.29 18.75 10.94
N PHE A 36 2.35 18.20 10.35
CA PHE A 36 2.33 16.83 9.83
C PHE A 36 2.14 15.81 10.96
N ALA A 37 2.90 15.95 12.05
CA ALA A 37 2.83 15.06 13.21
C ALA A 37 1.44 15.07 13.87
N ALA A 38 0.83 16.24 14.00
CA ALA A 38 -0.53 16.39 14.56
C ALA A 38 -1.60 15.70 13.72
N ALA A 39 -1.42 15.65 12.39
CA ALA A 39 -2.39 15.06 11.47
C ALA A 39 -2.23 13.55 11.24
N LEU A 40 -1.12 12.94 11.69
CA LEU A 40 -0.83 11.53 11.43
C LEU A 40 -1.98 10.58 11.80
N ASN A 41 -2.53 10.75 13.01
CA ASN A 41 -3.61 9.88 13.49
C ASN A 41 -4.88 10.04 12.66
N GLU A 42 -5.20 11.26 12.23
CA GLU A 42 -6.37 11.54 11.42
C GLU A 42 -6.22 10.99 10.00
N VAL A 43 -5.08 11.23 9.35
CA VAL A 43 -4.78 10.67 8.02
C VAL A 43 -4.81 9.14 8.04
N ASN A 44 -4.24 8.53 9.08
CA ASN A 44 -4.29 7.08 9.29
C ASN A 44 -5.73 6.58 9.49
N SER A 45 -6.54 7.28 10.29
CA SER A 45 -7.96 6.95 10.48
C SER A 45 -8.74 7.05 9.18
N VAL A 46 -8.47 8.08 8.35
CA VAL A 46 -9.08 8.22 7.03
C VAL A 46 -8.72 7.03 6.13
N ALA A 47 -7.49 6.54 6.18
CA ALA A 47 -7.11 5.32 5.47
C ALA A 47 -7.91 4.12 5.98
N ASP A 48 -7.96 3.92 7.30
CA ASP A 48 -8.62 2.78 7.96
C ASP A 48 -10.13 2.68 7.64
N HIS A 49 -10.78 3.80 7.32
CA HIS A 49 -12.20 3.88 6.93
C HIS A 49 -12.43 4.08 5.42
N SER A 50 -11.37 4.12 4.61
CA SER A 50 -11.49 4.30 3.17
C SER A 50 -12.01 3.03 2.49
N PRO A 51 -12.90 3.14 1.49
CA PRO A 51 -13.35 2.00 0.71
C PRO A 51 -12.17 1.23 0.11
N GLY A 52 -12.14 -0.08 0.32
CA GLY A 52 -11.10 -0.95 -0.20
C GLY A 52 -9.78 -0.97 0.57
N PHE A 53 -9.68 -0.24 1.68
CA PHE A 53 -8.57 -0.42 2.60
C PHE A 53 -8.64 -1.81 3.24
N VAL A 54 -7.50 -2.51 3.30
CA VAL A 54 -7.39 -3.86 3.88
C VAL A 54 -6.50 -3.86 5.11
N TRP A 55 -5.32 -3.24 5.01
CA TRP A 55 -4.33 -3.25 6.08
C TRP A 55 -3.28 -2.15 5.86
N ARG A 56 -2.61 -1.73 6.94
CA ARG A 56 -1.37 -0.94 6.85
C ARG A 56 -0.37 -1.40 7.90
N LEU A 57 0.91 -1.15 7.62
CA LEU A 57 1.99 -1.28 8.58
C LEU A 57 1.74 -0.31 9.75
N GLN A 58 1.75 -0.85 10.95
CA GLN A 58 1.59 -0.12 12.20
C GLN A 58 2.59 -0.66 13.22
N THR A 59 3.02 0.18 14.16
CA THR A 59 3.67 -0.29 15.39
C THR A 59 2.63 -0.64 16.44
N ALA A 60 3.05 -1.15 17.60
CA ALA A 60 2.17 -1.35 18.75
C ALA A 60 1.43 -0.06 19.19
N SER A 61 1.93 1.13 18.83
CA SER A 61 1.26 2.42 19.07
C SER A 61 0.41 2.91 17.89
N GLY A 62 0.15 2.08 16.87
CA GLY A 62 -0.72 2.42 15.73
C GLY A 62 -0.06 3.23 14.60
N ASN A 63 1.21 3.65 14.75
CA ASN A 63 1.91 4.54 13.81
C ASN A 63 3.23 3.94 13.32
N ALA A 64 3.44 3.90 12.01
CA ALA A 64 4.68 3.39 11.38
C ALA A 64 5.87 4.37 11.46
N THR A 65 5.67 5.60 11.91
CA THR A 65 6.72 6.65 11.94
C THR A 65 7.90 6.34 12.85
N ASN A 66 7.73 5.40 13.79
CA ASN A 66 8.79 4.94 14.68
C ASN A 66 9.58 3.73 14.12
N ILE A 67 9.19 3.19 12.97
CA ILE A 67 9.85 2.04 12.34
C ILE A 67 11.12 2.52 11.64
N ARG A 68 12.27 2.24 12.25
CA ARG A 68 13.60 2.57 11.70
C ARG A 68 14.14 1.42 10.87
N VAL A 69 13.65 1.35 9.63
CA VAL A 69 14.06 0.33 8.64
C VAL A 69 15.18 0.81 7.72
N TYR A 70 15.48 2.10 7.69
CA TYR A 70 16.57 2.68 6.89
C TYR A 70 17.67 3.23 7.81
N PRO A 71 18.93 3.31 7.31
CA PRO A 71 20.03 3.90 8.08
C PRO A 71 19.81 5.37 8.44
N ASP A 72 19.19 6.16 7.55
CA ASP A 72 18.80 7.54 7.88
C ASP A 72 17.50 7.52 8.71
N PRO A 73 17.54 7.99 9.97
CA PRO A 73 16.38 7.98 10.85
C PRO A 73 15.25 8.92 10.43
N ARG A 74 15.49 9.81 9.46
CA ARG A 74 14.47 10.70 8.88
C ARG A 74 13.68 10.04 7.76
N MET A 75 14.07 8.83 7.34
CA MET A 75 13.34 8.11 6.32
C MET A 75 12.07 7.49 6.92
N LEU A 76 10.93 8.00 6.51
CA LEU A 76 9.62 7.47 6.85
C LEU A 76 9.23 6.40 5.83
N VAL A 77 8.66 5.30 6.30
CA VAL A 77 8.08 4.25 5.44
C VAL A 77 6.58 4.11 5.74
N ASN A 78 5.79 3.96 4.68
CA ASN A 78 4.41 3.52 4.74
C ASN A 78 4.27 2.28 3.85
N LEU A 79 3.57 1.27 4.34
CA LEU A 79 3.25 0.06 3.60
C LEU A 79 1.78 -0.27 3.88
N SER A 80 0.99 -0.51 2.85
CA SER A 80 -0.45 -0.79 3.00
C SER A 80 -1.00 -1.68 1.90
N ILE A 81 -2.12 -2.33 2.18
CA ILE A 81 -2.84 -3.23 1.29
C ILE A 81 -4.22 -2.64 0.99
N TRP A 82 -4.59 -2.70 -0.28
CA TRP A 82 -5.85 -2.20 -0.84
C TRP A 82 -6.49 -3.25 -1.75
N GLN A 83 -7.80 -3.19 -1.94
CA GLN A 83 -8.53 -4.07 -2.86
C GLN A 83 -8.29 -3.71 -4.34
N SER A 84 -7.98 -2.45 -4.66
CA SER A 84 -7.73 -2.03 -6.05
C SER A 84 -6.85 -0.77 -6.17
N VAL A 85 -6.33 -0.55 -7.38
CA VAL A 85 -5.56 0.66 -7.74
C VAL A 85 -6.44 1.90 -7.63
N GLU A 86 -7.70 1.81 -8.05
CA GLU A 86 -8.66 2.91 -8.07
C GLU A 86 -9.00 3.38 -6.65
N GLN A 87 -9.19 2.45 -5.72
CA GLN A 87 -9.50 2.75 -4.32
C GLN A 87 -8.31 3.39 -3.61
N LEU A 88 -7.10 2.84 -3.79
CA LEU A 88 -5.88 3.46 -3.29
C LEU A 88 -5.71 4.87 -3.89
N LYS A 89 -5.91 5.03 -5.20
CA LYS A 89 -5.82 6.34 -5.88
C LYS A 89 -6.83 7.34 -5.34
N SER A 90 -8.04 6.90 -5.02
CA SER A 90 -9.07 7.73 -4.39
C SER A 90 -8.63 8.20 -3.00
N TYR A 91 -8.09 7.31 -2.17
CA TYR A 91 -7.52 7.71 -0.87
C TYR A 91 -6.38 8.71 -1.04
N VAL A 92 -5.41 8.42 -1.92
CA VAL A 92 -4.20 9.26 -2.07
C VAL A 92 -4.52 10.69 -2.50
N TYR A 93 -5.49 10.88 -3.41
CA TYR A 93 -5.74 12.19 -4.04
C TYR A 93 -7.07 12.86 -3.69
N LYS A 94 -8.07 12.12 -3.20
CA LYS A 94 -9.44 12.64 -2.95
C LYS A 94 -9.85 12.57 -1.48
N SER A 95 -8.88 12.39 -0.58
CA SER A 95 -9.09 12.42 0.87
C SER A 95 -8.20 13.48 1.52
N LEU A 96 -8.26 13.59 2.85
CA LEU A 96 -7.34 14.41 3.65
C LEU A 96 -5.86 14.16 3.29
N HIS A 97 -5.50 12.93 2.92
CA HIS A 97 -4.15 12.61 2.46
C HIS A 97 -3.72 13.47 1.26
N GLY A 98 -4.63 13.80 0.34
CA GLY A 98 -4.37 14.64 -0.82
C GLY A 98 -3.95 16.07 -0.45
N GLU A 99 -4.51 16.63 0.61
CA GLU A 99 -4.17 17.98 1.11
C GLU A 99 -2.73 18.03 1.63
N PHE A 100 -2.29 16.98 2.35
CA PHE A 100 -0.91 16.83 2.78
C PHE A 100 0.02 16.51 1.62
N PHE A 101 -0.42 15.69 0.65
CA PHE A 101 0.36 15.38 -0.53
C PHE A 101 0.72 16.62 -1.35
N ILE A 102 -0.22 17.56 -1.52
CA ILE A 102 0.03 18.83 -2.22
C ILE A 102 1.10 19.66 -1.51
N ARG A 103 1.03 19.71 -0.17
CA ARG A 103 1.91 20.52 0.69
C ARG A 103 3.15 19.77 1.18
N ARG A 104 3.39 18.54 0.72
CA ARG A 104 4.46 17.64 1.18
C ARG A 104 5.84 18.27 1.25
N ARG A 105 6.15 19.22 0.36
CA ARG A 105 7.43 19.96 0.34
C ARG A 105 7.65 20.84 1.57
N ASN A 106 6.65 21.06 2.41
CA ASN A 106 6.81 21.73 3.70
C ASN A 106 7.58 20.85 4.69
N TRP A 107 7.36 19.53 4.65
CA TRP A 107 7.86 18.57 5.64
C TRP A 107 8.88 17.57 5.10
N PHE A 108 8.86 17.32 3.79
CA PHE A 108 9.70 16.32 3.15
C PHE A 108 10.67 16.95 2.15
N GLU A 109 11.87 16.39 2.11
CA GLU A 109 12.90 16.70 1.13
C GLU A 109 12.54 16.12 -0.24
N LYS A 110 13.11 16.70 -1.30
CA LYS A 110 13.03 16.09 -2.63
C LYS A 110 13.89 14.83 -2.65
N TYR A 111 13.25 13.68 -2.70
CA TYR A 111 13.94 12.40 -2.91
C TYR A 111 14.25 12.21 -4.41
N GLN A 112 15.45 11.75 -4.73
CA GLN A 112 15.95 11.62 -6.12
C GLN A 112 15.80 10.21 -6.70
N GLY A 113 15.35 9.23 -5.91
CA GLY A 113 15.10 7.86 -6.37
C GLY A 113 13.62 7.49 -6.39
N GLU A 114 13.36 6.21 -6.70
CA GLU A 114 12.02 5.64 -6.58
C GLU A 114 11.59 5.60 -5.12
N HIS A 115 10.41 6.15 -4.86
CA HIS A 115 9.89 6.34 -3.51
C HIS A 115 8.47 5.80 -3.35
N PHE A 116 7.89 5.24 -4.42
CA PHE A 116 6.56 4.68 -4.41
C PHE A 116 6.52 3.48 -5.35
N ALA A 117 5.99 2.37 -4.85
CA ALA A 117 5.79 1.16 -5.64
C ALA A 117 4.47 0.49 -5.26
N MET A 118 3.86 -0.17 -6.24
CA MET A 118 2.69 -1.01 -6.08
C MET A 118 2.94 -2.38 -6.72
N TRP A 119 2.36 -3.42 -6.15
CA TRP A 119 2.40 -4.77 -6.71
C TRP A 119 1.22 -5.59 -6.19
N TRP A 120 0.82 -6.59 -6.95
CA TRP A 120 -0.25 -7.51 -6.56
C TRP A 120 0.29 -8.61 -5.64
N ILE A 121 -0.47 -8.92 -4.60
CA ILE A 121 -0.19 -9.98 -3.63
C ILE A 121 -1.41 -10.88 -3.46
N PRO A 122 -1.26 -12.19 -3.18
CA PRO A 122 -2.40 -13.03 -2.88
C PRO A 122 -3.19 -12.50 -1.68
N THR A 123 -4.51 -12.63 -1.72
CA THR A 123 -5.37 -12.21 -0.60
C THR A 123 -5.02 -12.97 0.67
N GLY A 124 -4.84 -12.24 1.77
CA GLY A 124 -4.39 -12.78 3.07
C GLY A 124 -2.87 -12.78 3.25
N TYR A 125 -2.09 -12.48 2.20
CA TYR A 125 -0.66 -12.24 2.33
C TYR A 125 -0.41 -10.86 2.97
N LEU A 126 0.54 -10.78 3.90
CA LEU A 126 1.02 -9.52 4.47
C LEU A 126 2.45 -9.26 4.00
N PRO A 127 2.70 -8.20 3.22
CA PRO A 127 4.04 -7.91 2.74
C PRO A 127 4.91 -7.35 3.87
N THR A 128 6.20 -7.55 3.74
CA THR A 128 7.23 -7.00 4.62
C THR A 128 7.81 -5.69 4.06
N VAL A 129 8.49 -4.94 4.92
CA VAL A 129 9.20 -3.72 4.48
C VAL A 129 10.39 -4.08 3.58
N GLU A 130 11.04 -5.21 3.83
CA GLU A 130 12.15 -5.75 3.04
C GLU A 130 11.70 -6.08 1.61
N GLU A 131 10.52 -6.68 1.44
CA GLU A 131 9.93 -6.88 0.12
C GLU A 131 9.63 -5.56 -0.57
N GLY A 132 9.05 -4.59 0.14
CA GLY A 132 8.78 -3.26 -0.42
C GLY A 132 10.06 -2.55 -0.87
N LYS A 133 11.16 -2.67 -0.12
CA LYS A 133 12.48 -2.16 -0.52
C LYS A 133 12.96 -2.81 -1.82
N ALA A 134 12.85 -4.14 -1.93
CA ALA A 134 13.21 -4.86 -3.15
C ALA A 134 12.35 -4.42 -4.35
N LYS A 135 11.08 -4.06 -4.13
CA LYS A 135 10.19 -3.51 -5.16
C LYS A 135 10.62 -2.11 -5.64
N LEU A 136 11.05 -1.23 -4.74
CA LEU A 136 11.62 0.07 -5.11
C LEU A 136 12.94 -0.06 -5.88
N GLU A 137 13.79 -1.01 -5.49
CA GLU A 137 15.02 -1.33 -6.21
C GLU A 137 14.73 -1.89 -7.60
N HIS A 138 13.76 -2.81 -7.72
CA HIS A 138 13.29 -3.33 -9.01
C HIS A 138 12.80 -2.22 -9.93
N LEU A 139 11.99 -1.28 -9.43
CA LEU A 139 11.55 -0.12 -10.24
C LEU A 139 12.74 0.74 -10.69
N THR A 140 13.74 0.92 -9.84
CA THR A 140 14.94 1.70 -10.19
C THR A 140 15.73 1.04 -11.33
N LEU A 141 15.82 -0.29 -11.34
CA LEU A 141 16.62 -1.05 -12.31
C LEU A 141 15.86 -1.39 -13.60
N CYS A 142 14.57 -1.72 -13.49
CA CYS A 142 13.77 -2.29 -14.57
C CYS A 142 12.63 -1.36 -15.03
N GLY A 143 12.31 -0.33 -14.25
CA GLY A 143 11.11 0.48 -14.44
C GLY A 143 9.82 -0.28 -14.15
N ASP A 144 8.71 0.35 -14.54
CA ASP A 144 7.36 -0.18 -14.42
C ASP A 144 7.18 -1.53 -15.16
N SER A 145 6.69 -2.55 -14.45
CA SER A 145 6.51 -3.93 -14.91
C SER A 145 5.32 -4.64 -14.24
N PRO A 146 4.82 -5.79 -14.75
CA PRO A 146 3.77 -6.56 -14.07
C PRO A 146 4.10 -6.95 -12.63
N GLU A 147 5.38 -7.15 -12.31
CA GLU A 147 5.87 -7.53 -10.99
C GLU A 147 5.88 -6.37 -10.00
N CYS A 148 6.01 -5.14 -10.50
CA CYS A 148 6.11 -3.91 -9.70
C CYS A 148 5.91 -2.67 -10.56
N PHE A 149 5.03 -1.77 -10.15
CA PHE A 149 4.61 -0.62 -10.94
C PHE A 149 4.15 0.58 -10.10
N THR A 150 3.91 1.70 -10.75
CA THR A 150 3.44 2.96 -10.16
C THR A 150 2.10 3.39 -10.74
N PHE A 151 1.55 4.52 -10.27
CA PHE A 151 0.33 5.08 -10.87
C PHE A 151 0.53 5.55 -12.31
N ALA A 152 1.77 5.74 -12.76
CA ALA A 152 2.06 6.17 -14.12
C ALA A 152 1.68 5.09 -15.14
N LYS A 153 1.83 3.82 -14.76
CA LYS A 153 1.50 2.66 -15.60
C LYS A 153 0.91 1.57 -14.71
N PRO A 154 -0.41 1.53 -14.47
CA PRO A 154 -1.02 0.50 -13.63
C PRO A 154 -1.11 -0.84 -14.38
N TRP A 155 -0.96 -1.96 -13.67
CA TRP A 155 -1.21 -3.32 -14.18
C TRP A 155 -2.44 -3.96 -13.50
N PRO A 156 -3.18 -4.81 -14.22
CA PRO A 156 -4.25 -5.61 -13.62
C PRO A 156 -3.69 -6.71 -12.69
N PRO A 157 -4.49 -7.24 -11.76
CA PRO A 157 -4.08 -8.39 -10.97
C PRO A 157 -3.82 -9.61 -11.86
N PRO A 158 -2.95 -10.54 -11.45
CA PRO A 158 -2.74 -11.78 -12.18
C PRO A 158 -4.04 -12.55 -12.39
N LEU A 159 -4.17 -13.17 -13.56
CA LEU A 159 -5.28 -14.09 -13.83
C LEU A 159 -5.10 -15.35 -12.99
N VAL A 160 -6.14 -15.74 -12.26
CA VAL A 160 -6.17 -17.01 -11.55
C VAL A 160 -6.73 -18.03 -12.52
N GLU A 161 -5.89 -18.95 -13.00
CA GLU A 161 -6.39 -20.14 -13.68
C GLU A 161 -7.08 -21.02 -12.64
N ARG A 162 -8.41 -20.90 -12.55
CA ARG A 162 -9.21 -21.88 -11.80
C ARG A 162 -9.19 -23.17 -12.60
N HIS A 163 -8.31 -24.10 -12.23
CA HIS A 163 -8.38 -25.47 -12.74
C HIS A 163 -9.71 -26.09 -12.27
N ASN A 164 -10.72 -26.06 -13.13
CA ASN A 164 -11.96 -26.81 -12.95
C ASN A 164 -11.63 -28.29 -13.06
N ASN A 165 -11.28 -28.93 -11.95
CA ASN A 165 -11.16 -30.37 -11.88
C ASN A 165 -12.56 -31.00 -11.77
N SER A 166 -13.39 -30.84 -12.82
CA SER A 166 -14.60 -31.64 -13.00
C SER A 166 -14.21 -33.00 -13.57
N SER A 167 -13.61 -33.85 -12.74
CA SER A 167 -13.68 -35.29 -12.96
C SER A 167 -14.98 -35.79 -12.34
N ALA A 168 -16.07 -35.70 -13.11
CA ALA A 168 -17.24 -36.50 -12.81
C ALA A 168 -16.85 -37.98 -12.95
N PRO A 169 -17.10 -38.83 -11.94
CA PRO A 169 -16.92 -40.26 -12.15
C PRO A 169 -18.07 -40.76 -13.04
N GLU A 170 -17.75 -41.20 -14.25
CA GLU A 170 -18.63 -42.11 -14.99
C GLU A 170 -18.78 -43.41 -14.21
N ARG A 171 -20.00 -43.76 -13.81
CA ARG A 171 -20.45 -45.15 -13.55
C ARG A 171 -21.91 -45.24 -14.00
N ILE A 172 -22.16 -45.83 -15.18
CA ILE A 172 -22.54 -47.24 -15.44
C ILE A 172 -23.85 -47.61 -14.76
#